data_AF-A0A1F2WHQ7-F1
#
_entry.id   AF-A0A1F2WHQ7-F1
#
_cell.length_a   1.000
_cell.length_b   1.000
_cell.length_c   1.000
_cell.angle_alpha   90.00
_cell.angle_beta   90.00
_cell.angle_gamma   90.00
#
_symmetry.space_group_name_H-M   'P 1'
#
loop_
_entity.id
_entity.type
_entity.pdbx_description
1 polymer ?
#
loop_
_entity_poly.entity_id
_entity_poly.type
_entity_poly.pdbx_seq_one_letter_code
_entity_poly.pdbx_strand_id
1 'polypeptide(L)'
;MKKIWIATLSAIIVVCLLCASCGNGGATPPADAAQTFVLYAITGDYEAARALVCTSSLDEFDVLAEEPMSPDEKNENREQFNKMHFQPGQQSADTAIVYITHVDYPGNTQSITLTKEDGVWKVDLASSGFITEARESALKQQCLAQMRNALAAAEIYAASENSYPVSWNALIPDYLEAKPACPSDGSAYLVEWSRTQRPEIKCPNHGSVDQE
;
A
#
# COMPACT_ATOMS: atom_id res chain seq x y z
N MET A 1 -36.28 0.80 8.75
CA MET A 1 -37.00 0.69 7.46
C MET A 1 -36.53 -0.57 6.74
N LYS A 2 -37.46 -1.22 6.02
CA LYS A 2 -37.43 -2.57 5.39
C LYS A 2 -36.11 -2.87 4.64
N LYS A 3 -35.38 -3.92 5.04
CA LYS A 3 -35.36 -5.32 4.54
C LYS A 3 -34.76 -5.53 3.13
N ILE A 4 -33.52 -6.06 3.14
CA ILE A 4 -32.96 -7.19 2.38
C ILE A 4 -33.35 -7.31 0.91
N TRP A 5 -32.34 -7.22 0.03
CA TRP A 5 -32.29 -8.00 -1.21
C TRP A 5 -31.09 -8.95 -1.15
N ILE A 6 -31.35 -10.18 -0.69
CA ILE A 6 -30.57 -11.35 -1.08
C ILE A 6 -31.06 -11.67 -2.49
N ALA A 7 -30.27 -11.27 -3.49
CA ALA A 7 -30.38 -11.84 -4.82
C ALA A 7 -29.33 -12.95 -4.90
N THR A 8 -29.77 -14.16 -4.55
CA THR A 8 -29.24 -15.40 -5.11
C THR A 8 -29.28 -15.29 -6.64
N LEU A 9 -28.14 -15.01 -7.26
CA LEU A 9 -27.91 -15.27 -8.67
C LEU A 9 -26.88 -16.38 -8.79
N SER A 10 -27.43 -17.57 -9.08
CA SER A 10 -26.89 -18.60 -9.93
C SER A 10 -25.38 -18.65 -10.09
N ALA A 11 -24.81 -19.72 -9.54
CA ALA A 11 -23.61 -20.35 -10.05
C ALA A 11 -23.72 -20.52 -11.58
N ILE A 12 -23.28 -19.52 -12.34
CA ILE A 12 -22.77 -19.75 -13.68
C ILE A 12 -21.34 -20.21 -13.43
N ILE A 13 -21.18 -21.54 -13.41
CA ILE A 13 -19.91 -22.16 -13.69
C ILE A 13 -19.56 -21.69 -15.10
N VAL A 14 -18.86 -20.56 -15.18
CA VAL A 14 -18.07 -20.21 -16.35
C VAL A 14 -16.96 -21.24 -16.34
N VAL A 15 -17.24 -22.38 -16.97
CA VAL A 15 -16.22 -23.21 -17.59
C VAL A 15 -15.62 -22.32 -18.66
N CYS A 16 -14.74 -21.40 -18.25
CA CYS A 16 -13.82 -20.75 -19.14
C CYS A 16 -13.04 -21.90 -19.75
N LEU A 17 -13.37 -22.17 -21.01
CA LEU A 17 -12.65 -23.07 -21.87
C LEU A 17 -11.16 -22.80 -21.65
N LEU A 18 -10.52 -23.77 -21.02
CA LEU A 18 -9.11 -24.04 -21.19
C LEU A 18 -8.90 -24.18 -22.70
N CYS A 19 -8.54 -23.08 -23.35
CA CYS A 19 -7.94 -23.12 -24.66
C CYS A 19 -6.71 -24.01 -24.51
N ALA A 20 -6.87 -25.26 -24.94
CA ALA A 20 -5.83 -26.22 -25.16
C ALA A 20 -4.86 -25.66 -26.22
N SER A 21 -3.97 -24.80 -25.78
CA SER A 21 -2.69 -24.55 -26.44
C SER A 21 -1.84 -25.79 -26.17
N CYS A 22 -1.96 -26.78 -27.05
CA CYS A 22 -0.97 -27.84 -27.20
C CYS A 22 0.28 -27.25 -27.88
N GLY A 23 0.97 -26.37 -27.18
CA GLY A 23 2.29 -25.87 -27.54
C GLY A 23 3.07 -25.80 -26.25
N ASN A 24 4.14 -26.61 -26.14
CA ASN A 24 5.08 -26.70 -25.01
C ASN A 24 4.69 -25.82 -23.82
N GLY A 25 4.07 -26.42 -22.80
CA GLY A 25 3.61 -25.75 -21.56
C GLY A 25 4.76 -25.17 -20.72
N GLY A 26 5.57 -24.31 -21.32
CA GLY A 26 6.52 -23.47 -20.63
C GLY A 26 5.72 -22.51 -19.76
N ALA A 27 6.09 -22.46 -18.48
CA ALA A 27 5.54 -21.48 -17.56
C ALA A 27 5.66 -20.07 -18.17
N THR A 28 4.59 -19.28 -18.09
CA THR A 28 4.59 -17.86 -18.48
C THR A 28 5.83 -17.17 -17.92
N PRO A 29 6.63 -16.45 -18.73
CA PRO A 29 7.77 -15.70 -18.22
C PRO A 29 7.36 -14.73 -17.10
N PRO A 30 8.22 -14.49 -16.07
CA PRO A 30 7.89 -13.56 -14.99
C PRO A 30 7.52 -12.15 -15.46
N ALA A 31 8.19 -11.64 -16.51
CA ALA A 31 7.90 -10.33 -17.08
C ALA A 31 6.47 -10.27 -17.65
N ASP A 32 6.03 -11.31 -18.35
CA ASP A 32 4.69 -11.39 -18.92
C ASP A 32 3.62 -11.52 -17.83
N ALA A 33 3.90 -12.27 -16.76
CA ALA A 33 3.03 -12.38 -15.59
C ALA A 33 2.88 -11.02 -14.88
N ALA A 34 3.98 -10.29 -14.65
CA ALA A 34 3.96 -8.95 -14.06
C ALA A 34 3.20 -7.95 -14.95
N GLN A 35 3.46 -7.97 -16.25
CA GLN A 35 2.78 -7.13 -17.23
C GLN A 35 1.27 -7.37 -17.22
N THR A 36 0.86 -8.64 -17.18
CA THR A 36 -0.56 -9.03 -17.13
C THR A 36 -1.23 -8.57 -15.83
N PHE A 37 -0.55 -8.76 -14.69
CA PHE A 37 -1.03 -8.27 -13.39
C PHE A 37 -1.26 -6.76 -13.41
N VAL A 38 -0.26 -5.97 -13.84
CA VAL A 38 -0.38 -4.50 -13.88
C VAL A 38 -1.53 -4.09 -14.80
N LEU A 39 -1.67 -4.71 -15.98
CA LEU A 39 -2.76 -4.41 -16.88
C LEU A 39 -4.13 -4.61 -16.22
N TYR A 40 -4.35 -5.75 -15.57
CA TYR A 40 -5.62 -6.04 -14.91
C TYR A 40 -5.88 -5.08 -13.74
N ALA A 41 -4.87 -4.82 -12.91
CA ALA A 41 -4.98 -3.92 -11.77
C ALA A 41 -5.39 -2.50 -12.20
N ILE A 42 -4.71 -1.92 -13.20
CA ILE A 42 -5.00 -0.54 -13.62
C ILE A 42 -6.25 -0.40 -14.51
N THR A 43 -6.77 -1.49 -15.05
CA THR A 43 -8.02 -1.48 -15.84
C THR A 43 -9.23 -1.90 -15.01
N GLY A 44 -9.03 -2.11 -13.70
CA GLY A 44 -10.07 -2.45 -12.74
C GLY A 44 -10.62 -3.88 -12.89
N ASP A 45 -9.87 -4.79 -13.51
CA ASP A 45 -10.20 -6.22 -13.53
C ASP A 45 -9.57 -6.89 -12.29
N TYR A 46 -10.07 -6.51 -11.11
CA TYR A 46 -9.46 -6.89 -9.84
C TYR A 46 -9.56 -8.40 -9.58
N GLU A 47 -10.59 -9.09 -10.10
CA GLU A 47 -10.69 -10.55 -9.98
C GLU A 47 -9.57 -11.26 -10.76
N ALA A 48 -9.32 -10.85 -12.00
CA ALA A 48 -8.22 -11.40 -12.80
C ALA A 48 -6.85 -11.02 -12.23
N ALA A 49 -6.68 -9.78 -11.75
CA ALA A 49 -5.46 -9.35 -11.07
C ALA A 49 -5.21 -10.17 -9.78
N ARG A 50 -6.24 -10.38 -8.96
CA ARG A 50 -6.17 -11.16 -7.71
C ARG A 50 -5.69 -12.58 -7.94
N ALA A 51 -6.09 -13.21 -9.05
CA ALA A 51 -5.64 -14.56 -9.42
C ALA A 51 -4.13 -14.65 -9.69
N LEU A 52 -3.48 -13.52 -9.97
CA LEU A 52 -2.05 -13.41 -10.20
C LEU A 52 -1.27 -12.98 -8.94
N VAL A 53 -1.91 -12.78 -7.79
CA VAL A 53 -1.26 -12.37 -6.54
C VAL A 53 -0.94 -13.59 -5.68
N CYS A 54 0.23 -13.61 -5.05
CA CYS A 54 0.64 -14.65 -4.11
C CYS A 54 -0.36 -14.75 -2.95
N THR A 55 -0.53 -15.95 -2.41
CA THR A 55 -1.52 -16.19 -1.35
C THR A 55 -1.23 -15.33 -0.11
N SER A 56 0.05 -15.13 0.21
CA SER A 56 0.52 -14.27 1.31
C SER A 56 0.26 -12.77 1.12
N SER A 57 -0.09 -12.33 -0.10
CA SER A 57 -0.33 -10.92 -0.44
C SER A 57 -1.79 -10.62 -0.76
N LEU A 58 -2.71 -11.59 -0.62
CA LEU A 58 -4.12 -11.39 -0.96
C LEU A 58 -4.82 -10.37 -0.06
N ASP A 59 -4.59 -10.41 1.25
CA ASP A 59 -5.22 -9.46 2.19
C ASP A 59 -4.83 -8.01 1.85
N GLU A 60 -3.58 -7.82 1.43
CA GLU A 60 -3.04 -6.54 0.99
C GLU A 60 -3.65 -6.08 -0.33
N PHE A 61 -3.79 -6.98 -1.30
CA PHE A 61 -4.46 -6.68 -2.56
C PHE A 61 -5.94 -6.33 -2.35
N ASP A 62 -6.63 -7.07 -1.48
CA ASP A 62 -8.06 -6.90 -1.23
C ASP A 62 -8.37 -5.54 -0.55
N VAL A 63 -7.43 -4.97 0.21
CA VAL A 63 -7.54 -3.60 0.76
C VAL A 63 -7.34 -2.52 -0.31
N LEU A 64 -6.54 -2.81 -1.35
CA LEU A 64 -6.25 -1.89 -2.46
C LEU A 64 -7.29 -1.95 -3.58
N ALA A 65 -8.14 -2.97 -3.61
CA ALA A 65 -9.18 -3.10 -4.63
C ALA A 65 -10.21 -1.96 -4.49
N GLU A 66 -10.22 -1.05 -5.46
CA GLU A 66 -11.06 0.15 -5.44
C GLU A 66 -12.45 -0.09 -6.05
N GLU A 67 -13.28 0.95 -6.01
CA GLU A 67 -14.57 1.00 -6.70
C GLU A 67 -14.43 0.76 -8.22
N PRO A 68 -15.49 0.27 -8.89
CA PRO A 68 -15.45 0.01 -10.32
C PRO A 68 -15.14 1.28 -11.11
N MET A 69 -14.02 1.21 -11.84
CA MET A 69 -13.49 2.29 -12.67
C MET A 69 -14.41 2.59 -13.88
N SER A 70 -14.53 3.87 -14.24
CA SER A 70 -15.32 4.29 -15.41
C SER A 70 -14.65 3.87 -16.72
N PRO A 71 -15.40 3.76 -17.84
CA PRO A 71 -14.82 3.42 -19.14
C PRO A 71 -13.72 4.39 -19.61
N ASP A 72 -13.86 5.69 -19.31
CA ASP A 72 -12.90 6.71 -19.73
C ASP A 72 -11.59 6.55 -18.95
N GLU A 73 -11.66 6.39 -17.63
CA GLU A 73 -10.50 6.09 -16.77
C GLU A 73 -9.78 4.80 -17.21
N LYS A 74 -10.53 3.74 -17.58
CA LYS A 74 -9.95 2.49 -18.11
C LYS A 74 -9.17 2.70 -19.41
N ASN A 75 -9.64 3.60 -20.27
CA ASN A 75 -8.96 3.92 -21.53
C ASN A 75 -7.70 4.74 -21.26
N GLU A 76 -7.78 5.78 -20.42
CA GLU A 76 -6.63 6.59 -20.01
C GLU A 76 -5.54 5.73 -19.36
N ASN A 77 -5.92 4.84 -18.43
CA ASN A 77 -4.98 3.92 -17.80
C ASN A 77 -4.33 2.96 -18.80
N ARG A 78 -5.09 2.50 -19.81
CA ARG A 78 -4.53 1.66 -20.88
C ARG A 78 -3.53 2.41 -21.75
N GLU A 79 -3.74 3.70 -21.99
CA GLU A 79 -2.75 4.54 -22.68
C GLU A 79 -1.47 4.68 -21.85
N GLN A 80 -1.58 4.88 -20.52
CA GLN A 80 -0.42 4.90 -19.63
C GLN A 80 0.30 3.54 -19.57
N PHE A 81 -0.44 2.44 -19.61
CA PHE A 81 0.16 1.10 -19.66
C PHE A 81 1.03 0.88 -20.89
N ASN A 82 0.58 1.34 -22.06
CA ASN A 82 1.31 1.16 -23.32
C ASN A 82 2.66 1.90 -23.34
N LYS A 83 2.86 2.81 -22.40
CA LYS A 83 4.09 3.55 -22.15
C LYS A 83 5.02 2.89 -21.13
N MET A 84 4.61 1.76 -20.55
CA MET A 84 5.41 0.99 -19.60
C MET A 84 6.25 -0.07 -20.30
N HIS A 85 7.46 -0.28 -19.82
CA HIS A 85 8.36 -1.34 -20.26
C HIS A 85 8.73 -2.26 -19.11
N PHE A 86 8.52 -3.56 -19.33
CA PHE A 86 8.78 -4.62 -18.37
C PHE A 86 10.08 -5.33 -18.75
N GLN A 87 11.09 -5.25 -17.89
CA GLN A 87 12.40 -5.86 -18.12
C GLN A 87 12.67 -6.92 -17.05
N PRO A 88 13.05 -8.15 -17.45
CA PRO A 88 13.44 -9.17 -16.47
C PRO A 88 14.69 -8.70 -15.73
N GLY A 89 14.65 -8.78 -14.40
CA GLY A 89 15.75 -8.48 -13.51
C GLY A 89 16.42 -9.73 -12.97
N GLN A 90 16.70 -9.74 -11.66
CA GLN A 90 17.24 -10.92 -10.98
C GLN A 90 16.18 -12.02 -10.92
N GLN A 91 16.59 -13.26 -11.18
CA GLN A 91 15.70 -14.42 -11.15
C GLN A 91 16.41 -15.64 -10.54
N SER A 92 15.67 -16.36 -9.70
CA SER A 92 16.02 -17.67 -9.14
C SER A 92 15.00 -18.73 -9.59
N ALA A 93 15.04 -19.93 -8.98
CA ALA A 93 14.07 -20.99 -9.28
C ALA A 93 12.64 -20.60 -8.90
N ASP A 94 12.49 -19.90 -7.76
CA ASP A 94 11.21 -19.65 -7.11
C ASP A 94 10.89 -18.15 -6.96
N THR A 95 11.84 -17.26 -7.25
CA THR A 95 11.66 -15.81 -7.16
C THR A 95 12.15 -15.10 -8.41
N ALA A 96 11.53 -13.99 -8.76
CA ALA A 96 11.95 -13.12 -9.86
C ALA A 96 11.65 -11.66 -9.53
N ILE A 97 12.49 -10.76 -10.03
CA ILE A 97 12.27 -9.32 -10.00
C ILE A 97 12.05 -8.85 -11.43
N VAL A 98 11.00 -8.07 -11.66
CA VAL A 98 10.71 -7.41 -12.94
C VAL A 98 10.80 -5.92 -12.72
N TYR A 99 11.64 -5.26 -13.51
CA TYR A 99 11.77 -3.80 -13.49
C TYR A 99 10.74 -3.18 -14.44
N ILE A 100 10.07 -2.13 -13.97
CA ILE A 100 9.11 -1.35 -14.73
C ILE A 100 9.68 0.05 -14.94
N THR A 101 9.78 0.47 -16.19
CA THR A 101 10.14 1.84 -16.57
C THR A 101 9.01 2.47 -17.38
N HIS A 102 8.95 3.79 -17.40
CA HIS A 102 7.96 4.55 -18.15
C HIS A 102 8.64 5.47 -19.16
N VAL A 103 8.18 5.51 -20.41
CA VAL A 103 8.85 6.30 -21.48
C VAL A 103 8.89 7.80 -21.18
N ASP A 104 7.86 8.35 -20.54
CA ASP A 104 7.80 9.78 -20.20
C ASP A 104 8.67 10.16 -18.99
N TYR A 105 9.11 9.17 -18.21
CA TYR A 105 9.92 9.37 -16.99
C TYR A 105 11.18 8.50 -17.00
N PRO A 106 12.07 8.68 -17.99
CA PRO A 106 13.28 7.87 -18.11
C PRO A 106 14.18 8.14 -16.90
N GLY A 107 14.34 7.14 -16.04
CA GLY A 107 15.11 7.23 -14.79
C GLY A 107 14.32 6.82 -13.56
N ASN A 108 12.98 6.84 -13.62
CA ASN A 108 12.17 6.21 -12.59
C ASN A 108 11.98 4.73 -12.92
N THR A 109 12.57 3.86 -12.09
CA THR A 109 12.46 2.41 -12.24
C THR A 109 11.80 1.84 -11.00
N GLN A 110 10.63 1.25 -11.19
CA GLN A 110 9.94 0.49 -10.16
C GLN A 110 10.28 -0.99 -10.29
N SER A 111 10.05 -1.77 -9.23
CA SER A 111 10.25 -3.21 -9.27
C SER A 111 9.02 -3.96 -8.75
N ILE A 112 8.68 -5.04 -9.43
CA ILE A 112 7.68 -6.02 -9.00
C ILE A 112 8.41 -7.31 -8.68
N THR A 113 8.19 -7.83 -7.49
CA THR A 113 8.69 -9.15 -7.09
C THR A 113 7.63 -10.19 -7.38
N LEU A 114 8.04 -11.30 -7.97
CA LEU A 114 7.21 -12.46 -8.23
C LEU A 114 7.76 -13.67 -7.49
N THR A 115 6.85 -14.49 -6.97
CA THR A 115 7.15 -15.78 -6.35
C THR A 115 6.42 -16.87 -7.12
N LYS A 116 7.05 -18.03 -7.25
CA LYS A 116 6.48 -19.17 -7.94
C LYS A 116 5.63 -19.99 -6.97
N GLU A 117 4.32 -20.01 -7.18
CA GLU A 117 3.36 -20.83 -6.43
C GLU A 117 2.74 -21.87 -7.37
N ASP A 118 2.81 -23.15 -7.01
CA ASP A 118 2.27 -24.26 -7.81
C ASP A 118 2.74 -24.26 -9.28
N GLY A 119 3.99 -23.83 -9.50
CA GLY A 119 4.59 -23.73 -10.84
C GLY A 119 4.22 -22.48 -11.63
N VAL A 120 3.36 -21.61 -11.09
CA VAL A 120 2.90 -20.35 -11.72
C VAL A 120 3.57 -19.16 -11.03
N TRP A 121 4.03 -18.20 -11.81
CA TRP A 121 4.54 -16.94 -11.26
C TRP A 121 3.39 -16.06 -10.80
N LYS A 122 3.44 -15.63 -9.54
CA LYS A 122 2.49 -14.73 -8.93
C LYS A 122 3.20 -13.54 -8.31
N VAL A 123 2.52 -12.40 -8.23
CA VAL A 123 3.04 -11.15 -7.70
C VAL A 123 3.03 -11.19 -6.18
N ASP A 124 4.20 -10.96 -5.59
CA ASP A 124 4.39 -10.73 -4.17
C ASP A 124 4.39 -9.21 -3.91
N LEU A 125 3.25 -8.70 -3.46
CA LEU A 125 3.05 -7.26 -3.23
C LEU A 125 3.88 -6.77 -2.06
N ALA A 126 4.05 -7.59 -1.03
CA ALA A 126 4.80 -7.23 0.17
C ALA A 126 6.30 -7.04 -0.12
N SER A 127 6.81 -7.74 -1.14
CA SER A 127 8.20 -7.64 -1.59
C SER A 127 8.39 -6.72 -2.82
N SER A 128 7.32 -6.10 -3.34
CA SER A 128 7.38 -5.26 -4.54
C SER A 128 7.71 -3.81 -4.17
N GLY A 129 8.78 -3.26 -4.76
CA GLY A 129 9.34 -1.97 -4.35
C GLY A 129 8.36 -0.80 -4.41
N PHE A 130 7.50 -0.74 -5.43
CA PHE A 130 6.53 0.36 -5.56
C PHE A 130 5.48 0.38 -4.45
N ILE A 131 5.13 -0.79 -3.88
CA ILE A 131 4.15 -0.89 -2.79
C ILE A 131 4.83 -0.60 -1.45
N THR A 132 6.04 -1.12 -1.25
CA THR A 132 6.83 -0.83 -0.06
C THR A 132 7.11 0.66 0.09
N GLU A 133 7.54 1.34 -0.98
CA GLU A 133 7.80 2.78 -0.98
C GLU A 133 6.55 3.61 -0.70
N ALA A 134 5.41 3.27 -1.34
CA ALA A 134 4.14 3.96 -1.11
C ALA A 134 3.67 3.79 0.35
N ARG A 135 3.82 2.59 0.91
CA ARG A 135 3.50 2.29 2.31
C ARG A 135 4.40 3.04 3.27
N GLU A 136 5.72 3.01 3.06
CA GLU A 136 6.66 3.74 3.90
C GLU A 136 6.35 5.24 3.90
N SER A 137 6.02 5.80 2.74
CA SER A 137 5.59 7.20 2.61
C SER A 137 4.28 7.46 3.39
N ALA A 138 3.27 6.60 3.24
CA ALA A 138 1.99 6.74 3.94
C ALA A 138 2.16 6.61 5.47
N LEU A 139 2.92 5.63 5.94
CA LEU A 139 3.24 5.42 7.36
C LEU A 139 4.01 6.61 7.94
N LYS A 140 4.96 7.16 7.17
CA LYS A 140 5.67 8.38 7.56
C LYS A 140 4.71 9.55 7.70
N GLN A 141 3.84 9.80 6.72
CA GLN A 141 2.86 10.88 6.77
C GLN A 141 1.89 10.74 7.95
N GLN A 142 1.36 9.53 8.18
CA GLN A 142 0.50 9.24 9.31
C GLN A 142 1.23 9.48 10.64
N CYS A 143 2.49 9.05 10.76
CA CYS A 143 3.32 9.29 11.93
C CYS A 143 3.53 10.80 12.19
N LEU A 144 3.84 11.57 11.15
CA LEU A 144 3.99 13.03 11.26
C LEU A 144 2.67 13.70 11.67
N ALA A 145 1.54 13.25 11.12
CA ALA A 145 0.22 13.75 11.50
C ALA A 145 -0.12 13.47 12.97
N GLN A 146 0.18 12.27 13.47
CA GLN A 146 -0.02 11.94 14.89
C GLN A 146 0.83 12.82 15.82
N MET A 147 2.09 13.08 15.46
CA MET A 147 2.95 14.00 16.23
C MET A 147 2.41 15.44 16.20
N ARG A 148 1.95 15.93 15.04
CA ARG A 148 1.30 17.25 14.91
C ARG A 148 0.06 17.37 15.80
N ASN A 149 -0.76 16.32 15.86
CA ASN A 149 -1.94 16.28 16.74
C ASN A 149 -1.55 16.32 18.22
N ALA A 150 -0.51 15.59 18.63
CA ALA A 150 -0.01 15.63 20.01
C ALA A 150 0.55 17.01 20.39
N LEU A 151 1.28 17.66 19.47
CA LEU A 151 1.76 19.03 19.68
C LEU A 151 0.59 20.02 19.78
N ALA A 152 -0.44 19.88 18.94
CA ALA A 152 -1.64 20.71 19.02
C ALA A 152 -2.37 20.55 20.37
N ALA A 153 -2.50 19.31 20.86
CA ALA A 153 -3.05 19.04 22.19
C ALA A 153 -2.23 19.72 23.30
N ALA A 154 -0.90 19.71 23.21
CA ALA A 154 -0.03 20.39 24.16
C ALA A 154 -0.19 21.92 24.16
N GLU A 155 -0.42 22.55 22.99
CA GLU A 155 -0.72 23.98 22.89
C GLU A 155 -2.07 24.32 23.54
N ILE A 156 -3.11 23.50 23.30
CA ILE A 156 -4.43 23.70 23.90
C ILE A 156 -4.35 23.56 25.42
N TYR A 157 -3.61 22.55 25.92
CA TYR A 157 -3.32 22.39 27.34
C TYR A 157 -2.65 23.65 27.92
N ALA A 158 -1.60 24.17 27.25
CA ALA A 158 -0.87 25.34 27.71
C ALA A 158 -1.74 26.60 27.77
N ALA A 159 -2.66 26.76 26.81
CA ALA A 159 -3.62 27.85 26.82
C ALA A 159 -4.62 27.78 27.99
N SER A 160 -4.98 26.56 28.43
CA SER A 160 -5.86 26.34 29.60
C SER A 160 -5.13 26.53 30.93
N GLU A 161 -3.98 25.89 31.07
CA GLU A 161 -3.27 25.74 32.35
C GLU A 161 -2.17 26.80 32.57
N ASN A 162 -1.98 27.71 31.61
CA ASN A 162 -0.88 28.69 31.57
C ASN A 162 0.52 28.08 31.71
N SER A 163 0.68 26.78 31.40
CA SER A 163 1.96 26.08 31.35
C SER A 163 1.87 24.85 30.45
N TYR A 164 2.98 24.49 29.79
CA TYR A 164 3.02 23.30 28.93
C TYR A 164 2.98 21.99 29.75
N PRO A 165 2.44 20.90 29.18
CA PRO A 165 2.33 19.61 29.87
C PRO A 165 3.72 19.02 30.15
N VAL A 166 3.84 18.27 31.25
CA VAL A 166 5.08 17.57 31.63
C VAL A 166 5.04 16.06 31.44
N SER A 167 3.93 15.53 30.92
CA SER A 167 3.75 14.11 30.64
C SER A 167 2.51 13.86 29.78
N TRP A 168 2.41 12.67 29.18
CA TRP A 168 1.21 12.23 28.46
C TRP A 168 -0.05 12.21 29.33
N ASN A 169 0.07 11.91 30.63
CA ASN A 169 -1.06 11.87 31.55
C ASN A 169 -1.71 13.26 31.78
N ALA A 170 -1.00 14.34 31.45
CA ALA A 170 -1.58 15.68 31.48
C ALA A 170 -2.46 15.95 30.25
N LEU A 171 -2.25 15.22 29.15
CA LEU A 171 -3.02 15.37 27.91
C LEU A 171 -4.18 14.37 27.81
N ILE A 172 -4.09 13.23 28.47
CA ILE A 172 -5.07 12.13 28.39
C ILE A 172 -5.94 12.11 29.64
N PRO A 173 -7.27 11.95 29.53
CA PRO A 173 -8.06 11.80 28.29
C PRO A 173 -8.55 13.11 27.69
N ASP A 174 -8.32 14.25 28.37
CA ASP A 174 -9.07 15.48 28.12
C ASP A 174 -8.72 16.19 26.80
N TYR A 175 -7.50 15.99 26.29
CA TYR A 175 -7.00 16.59 25.04
C TYR A 175 -6.61 15.54 23.99
N LEU A 176 -6.34 14.31 24.41
CA LEU A 176 -6.06 13.16 23.56
C LEU A 176 -6.78 11.93 24.14
N GLU A 177 -7.40 11.13 23.28
CA GLU A 177 -8.07 9.89 23.71
C GLU A 177 -7.10 8.85 24.26
N ALA A 178 -5.92 8.73 23.62
CA ALA A 178 -4.89 7.78 23.99
C ALA A 178 -3.50 8.32 23.61
N LYS A 179 -2.47 7.67 24.15
CA LYS A 179 -1.09 7.96 23.80
C LYS A 179 -0.82 7.48 22.36
N PRO A 180 -0.41 8.36 21.43
CA PRO A 180 -0.09 7.94 20.07
C PRO A 180 1.20 7.12 20.03
N ALA A 181 1.33 6.30 18.98
CA ALA A 181 2.45 5.40 18.76
C ALA A 181 2.78 5.34 17.26
N CYS A 182 4.03 5.04 16.92
CA CYS A 182 4.46 4.94 15.53
C CYS A 182 3.61 3.88 14.78
N PRO A 183 2.99 4.22 13.64
CA PRO A 183 2.17 3.26 12.90
C PRO A 183 2.99 2.12 12.27
N SER A 184 4.31 2.27 12.12
CA SER A 184 5.16 1.23 11.52
C SER A 184 5.38 0.03 12.43
N ASP A 185 5.55 0.25 13.74
CA ASP A 185 5.98 -0.78 14.69
C ASP A 185 5.37 -0.66 16.09
N GLY A 186 4.50 0.33 16.33
CA GLY A 186 3.92 0.62 17.63
C GLY A 186 4.91 1.24 18.64
N SER A 187 6.11 1.64 18.21
CA SER A 187 7.09 2.27 19.10
C SER A 187 6.56 3.58 19.68
N ALA A 188 6.92 3.84 20.93
CA ALA A 188 6.54 5.08 21.60
C ALA A 188 7.37 6.26 21.07
N TYR A 189 6.73 7.42 20.92
CA TYR A 189 7.44 8.66 20.62
C TYR A 189 8.32 9.09 21.81
N LEU A 190 9.50 9.61 21.47
CA LEU A 190 10.40 10.28 22.41
C LEU A 190 9.90 11.71 22.57
N VAL A 191 9.61 12.12 23.80
CA VAL A 191 9.12 13.48 24.09
C VAL A 191 9.99 14.15 25.13
N GLU A 192 10.48 15.33 24.77
CA GLU A 192 11.17 16.23 25.67
C GLU A 192 10.16 17.23 26.22
N TRP A 193 9.75 17.01 27.47
CA TRP A 193 8.74 17.83 28.12
C TRP A 193 9.36 19.06 28.80
N SER A 194 8.63 20.18 28.77
CA SER A 194 8.98 21.40 29.47
C SER A 194 7.71 22.11 29.94
N ARG A 195 7.76 22.82 31.06
CA ARG A 195 6.64 23.66 31.53
C ARG A 195 6.56 25.00 30.79
N THR A 196 7.69 25.45 30.25
CA THR A 196 7.88 26.82 29.73
C THR A 196 8.05 26.86 28.22
N GLN A 197 8.19 25.69 27.58
CA GLN A 197 8.39 25.56 26.14
C GLN A 197 7.50 24.45 25.61
N ARG A 198 7.11 24.60 24.35
CA ARG A 198 6.42 23.56 23.59
C ARG A 198 7.25 22.27 23.60
N PRO A 199 6.65 21.09 23.84
CA PRO A 199 7.40 19.85 23.86
C PRO A 199 7.99 19.52 22.49
N GLU A 200 9.17 18.91 22.46
CA GLU A 200 9.73 18.31 21.24
C GLU A 200 9.29 16.85 21.14
N ILE A 201 8.75 16.43 19.99
CA ILE A 201 8.33 15.06 19.74
C ILE A 201 9.15 14.48 18.59
N LYS A 202 9.79 13.33 18.84
CA LYS A 202 10.62 12.59 17.88
C LYS A 202 10.11 11.15 17.77
N CYS A 203 9.92 10.70 16.54
CA CYS A 203 9.68 9.30 16.22
C CYS A 203 11.01 8.59 15.94
N PRO A 204 11.31 7.45 16.58
CA PRO A 204 12.52 6.68 16.29
C PRO A 204 12.70 6.30 14.82
N ASN A 205 11.59 6.07 14.10
CA ASN A 205 11.59 5.60 12.72
C ASN A 205 11.50 6.72 11.68
N HIS A 206 10.91 7.88 12.04
CA HIS A 206 10.55 8.92 11.07
C HIS A 206 11.06 10.33 11.41
N GLY A 207 11.82 10.49 12.50
CA GLY A 207 12.38 11.78 12.91
C GLY A 207 11.36 12.70 13.58
N SER A 208 11.54 14.01 13.44
CA SER A 208 10.67 15.05 14.02
C SER A 208 9.83 15.76 12.96
N VAL A 209 8.75 16.41 13.41
CA VAL A 209 7.85 17.19 12.54
C VAL A 209 8.56 18.39 11.87
N ASP A 210 9.58 18.97 12.51
CA ASP A 210 10.23 20.21 12.07
C ASP A 210 11.41 19.99 11.08
N GLN A 211 11.59 18.78 10.54
CA GLN A 211 12.69 18.41 9.63
C GLN A 211 12.29 18.30 8.15
N GLU A 212 11.18 18.94 7.73
CA GLU A 212 10.79 19.05 6.31
C GLU A 212 11.63 20.08 5.53
#